data_AF-A0AAW1XM56-F1
#
_entry.id   AF-A0AAW1XM56-F1
#
_cell.length_a   1.000
_cell.length_b   1.000
_cell.length_c   1.000
_cell.angle_alpha   90.00
_cell.angle_beta   90.00
_cell.angle_gamma   90.00
#
_symmetry.space_group_name_H-M   'P 1'
#
loop_
_entity.id
_entity.type
_entity.pdbx_description
1 polymer ?
#
loop_
_entity_poly.entity_id
_entity_poly.type
_entity_poly.pdbx_seq_one_letter_code
_entity_poly.pdbx_strand_id
1 'polypeptide(L)'
;MWGEDCYEGKSVLSPSSASKFCLAFTDLVTNWVKSIPEAIIPSILIRLPIKSLIKFTSVCKSWRSTIKDPSFIRTHLTHTLNFNDQNATHLLLLHAVFSEGTSCPFGRVHIKGFKEDPYSLLYDNNAASQYSKIEFPIGLKQRMENPCFRVVGSCNGLVLLSDDLGCYAYNFVIWNPSIRKYVTLPKPFVRFSTHGGYDASLGLGYDAIGNDYKVVRLTTLLDQPDKYPTTLAQVYSLAKGCWGSLRALPPCVVPGSVVQTFVNGALHWLALRWMDDHFNCFVVAFDVGNESYRELILPKSFEPERSLELRLCDSGDRKSIALFVRCKSESRCFLDIWVMKEYCQEKSWTKLMILTPQGPNRSLPEALIFRRTGEVVLVLEDSRELVSLDIVSKQFKNLGISGGQVCSVDLYDESLVLLDRKDAVSY
;
A
#
# COMPACT_ATOMS: atom_id res chain seq x y z
N MET A 1 -47.05 -2.87 11.95
CA MET A 1 -48.15 -1.89 12.11
C MET A 1 -47.51 -0.57 12.46
N TRP A 2 -47.73 0.42 11.58
CA TRP A 2 -47.32 1.82 11.66
C TRP A 2 -48.01 2.52 12.86
N GLY A 3 -47.64 3.70 13.37
CA GLY A 3 -46.78 4.80 12.87
C GLY A 3 -46.04 5.52 14.02
N GLU A 4 -44.97 6.26 13.75
CA GLU A 4 -44.95 7.68 13.30
C GLU A 4 -45.56 8.65 14.32
N ASP A 5 -44.69 9.35 15.06
CA ASP A 5 -44.68 10.82 15.23
C ASP A 5 -44.03 11.23 16.55
N CYS A 6 -42.87 11.91 16.45
CA CYS A 6 -42.43 13.05 17.27
C CYS A 6 -40.93 13.31 17.09
N TYR A 7 -40.55 13.81 15.91
CA TYR A 7 -39.33 14.62 15.74
C TYR A 7 -39.76 16.06 15.45
N GLU A 8 -40.07 16.83 16.49
CA GLU A 8 -39.91 18.28 16.45
C GLU A 8 -38.80 18.65 17.44
N GLY A 9 -37.56 18.62 16.96
CA GLY A 9 -36.44 19.23 17.66
C GLY A 9 -36.55 20.75 17.59
N LYS A 10 -37.45 21.35 18.38
CA LYS A 10 -37.43 22.80 18.63
C LYS A 10 -36.20 23.10 19.48
N SER A 11 -35.24 23.80 18.89
CA SER A 11 -34.14 24.42 19.62
C SER A 11 -34.69 25.19 20.83
N VAL A 12 -34.25 24.83 22.03
CA VAL A 12 -34.64 25.49 23.30
C VAL A 12 -34.15 26.95 23.35
N LEU A 13 -33.22 27.32 22.46
CA LEU A 13 -32.66 28.66 22.36
C LEU A 13 -33.26 29.39 21.14
N SER A 14 -33.65 30.65 21.35
CA SER A 14 -33.91 31.56 20.23
C SER A 14 -32.64 31.75 19.40
N PRO A 15 -32.72 32.06 18.09
CA PRO A 15 -31.54 32.27 17.24
C PRO A 15 -30.55 33.29 17.80
N SER A 16 -31.04 34.34 18.50
CA SER A 16 -30.21 35.34 19.16
C SER A 16 -29.51 34.80 20.42
N SER A 17 -30.18 33.95 21.20
CA SER A 17 -29.60 33.29 22.38
C SER A 17 -28.61 32.21 22.00
N ALA A 18 -28.86 31.45 20.94
CA ALA A 18 -27.92 30.49 20.37
C ALA A 18 -26.66 31.20 19.84
N SER A 19 -26.82 32.33 19.15
CA SER A 19 -25.71 33.16 18.68
C SER A 19 -24.86 33.72 19.83
N LYS A 20 -25.49 34.27 20.87
CA LYS A 20 -24.78 34.76 22.08
C LYS A 20 -24.06 33.65 22.84
N PHE A 21 -24.67 32.48 22.96
CA PHE A 21 -24.06 31.32 23.61
C PHE A 21 -22.85 30.81 22.80
N CYS A 22 -22.97 30.73 21.47
CA CYS A 22 -21.84 30.41 20.60
C CYS A 22 -20.70 31.42 20.76
N LEU A 23 -21.00 32.73 20.76
CA LEU A 23 -20.01 33.79 20.94
C LEU A 23 -19.30 33.69 22.30
N ALA A 24 -20.05 33.56 23.40
CA ALA A 24 -19.49 33.41 24.73
C ALA A 24 -18.65 32.13 24.88
N PHE A 25 -19.09 31.04 24.27
CA PHE A 25 -18.34 29.79 24.23
C PHE A 25 -17.06 29.94 23.41
N THR A 26 -17.10 30.59 22.24
CA THR A 26 -15.89 30.89 21.46
C THR A 26 -14.92 31.79 22.22
N ASP A 27 -15.39 32.80 22.93
CA ASP A 27 -14.53 33.69 23.73
C ASP A 27 -13.89 32.94 24.90
N LEU A 28 -14.66 32.09 25.60
CA LEU A 28 -14.14 31.23 26.67
C LEU A 28 -13.04 30.30 26.15
N VAL A 29 -13.31 29.59 25.05
CA VAL A 29 -12.33 28.68 24.43
C VAL A 29 -11.12 29.46 23.94
N THR A 30 -11.30 30.65 23.36
CA THR A 30 -10.18 31.48 22.87
C THR A 30 -9.30 31.96 24.02
N ASN A 31 -9.89 32.39 25.14
CA ASN A 31 -9.16 32.83 26.32
C ASN A 31 -8.44 31.66 27.02
N TRP A 32 -9.08 30.48 27.07
CA TRP A 32 -8.45 29.27 27.59
C TRP A 32 -7.29 28.81 26.70
N VAL A 33 -7.44 28.82 25.37
CA VAL A 33 -6.34 28.47 24.46
C VAL A 33 -5.17 29.44 24.60
N LYS A 34 -5.44 30.74 24.82
CA LYS A 34 -4.40 31.76 25.06
C LYS A 34 -3.67 31.61 26.40
N SER A 35 -4.25 30.92 27.39
CA SER A 35 -3.60 30.71 28.69
C SER A 35 -2.63 29.52 28.70
N ILE A 36 -2.64 28.68 27.66
CA ILE A 36 -1.70 27.57 27.48
C ILE A 36 -0.35 28.14 27.00
N PRO A 37 0.77 27.90 27.71
CA PRO A 37 2.08 28.35 27.26
C PRO A 37 2.43 27.80 25.86
N GLU A 38 2.88 28.67 24.95
CA GLU A 38 3.17 28.26 23.56
C GLU A 38 4.17 27.11 23.47
N ALA A 39 5.15 27.08 24.38
CA ALA A 39 6.18 26.04 24.45
C ALA A 39 5.64 24.62 24.70
N ILE A 40 4.46 24.47 25.33
CA ILE A 40 3.89 23.14 25.62
C ILE A 40 2.89 22.66 24.56
N ILE A 41 2.44 23.55 23.68
CA ILE A 41 1.42 23.23 22.66
C ILE A 41 1.88 22.06 21.76
N PRO A 42 3.11 22.06 21.17
CA PRO A 42 3.55 20.93 20.34
C PRO A 42 3.54 19.60 21.12
N SER A 43 3.93 19.62 22.39
CA SER A 43 3.97 18.45 23.27
C SER A 43 2.58 17.88 23.60
N ILE A 44 1.55 18.72 23.59
CA ILE A 44 0.16 18.27 23.71
C ILE A 44 -0.34 17.73 22.37
N LEU A 45 -0.18 18.53 21.30
CA LEU A 45 -0.67 18.19 19.97
C LEU A 45 -0.09 16.88 19.45
N ILE A 46 1.18 16.60 19.71
CA ILE A 46 1.84 15.39 19.20
C ILE A 46 1.22 14.09 19.71
N ARG A 47 0.51 14.13 20.84
CA ARG A 47 -0.16 12.97 21.44
C ARG A 47 -1.57 12.74 20.92
N LEU A 48 -2.10 13.65 20.10
CA LEU A 48 -3.47 13.58 19.62
C LEU A 48 -3.60 12.71 18.37
N PRO A 49 -4.75 12.02 18.19
CA PRO A 49 -5.07 11.33 16.95
C PRO A 49 -5.14 12.28 15.75
N ILE A 50 -4.86 11.76 14.56
CA ILE A 50 -4.79 12.53 13.31
C ILE A 50 -6.11 13.24 13.00
N LYS A 51 -7.24 12.56 13.19
CA LYS A 51 -8.58 13.15 13.00
C LYS A 51 -8.79 14.38 13.89
N SER A 52 -8.26 14.38 15.11
CA SER A 52 -8.33 15.54 16.02
C SER A 52 -7.41 16.66 15.55
N LEU A 53 -6.18 16.33 15.13
CA LEU A 53 -5.22 17.31 14.63
C LEU A 53 -5.71 18.03 13.39
N ILE A 54 -6.33 17.32 12.44
CA ILE A 54 -6.95 17.93 11.26
C ILE A 54 -8.00 18.96 11.68
N LYS A 55 -8.90 18.61 12.61
CA LYS A 55 -9.91 19.55 13.14
C LYS A 55 -9.25 20.75 13.84
N PHE A 56 -8.16 20.52 14.56
CA PHE A 56 -7.44 21.54 15.32
C PHE A 56 -6.70 22.54 14.43
N THR A 57 -6.48 22.22 13.15
CA THR A 57 -6.01 23.22 12.17
C THR A 57 -6.99 24.38 11.95
N SER A 58 -8.25 24.25 12.40
CA SER A 58 -9.27 25.30 12.33
C SER A 58 -9.42 26.12 13.61
N VAL A 59 -8.75 25.74 14.71
CA VAL A 59 -8.90 26.41 16.03
C VAL A 59 -8.22 27.77 16.04
N CYS A 60 -6.93 27.84 15.69
CA CYS A 60 -6.20 29.10 15.59
C CYS A 60 -5.02 29.01 14.60
N LYS A 61 -4.49 30.18 14.18
CA LYS A 61 -3.37 30.25 13.22
C LYS A 61 -2.09 29.61 13.76
N SER A 62 -1.82 29.76 15.06
CA SER A 62 -0.64 29.16 15.72
C SER A 62 -0.70 27.63 15.64
N TRP A 63 -1.79 27.00 16.08
CA TRP A 63 -1.95 25.54 16.01
C TRP A 63 -1.93 25.03 14.58
N ARG A 64 -2.60 25.72 13.65
CA ARG A 64 -2.53 25.40 12.22
C ARG A 64 -1.09 25.43 11.70
N SER A 65 -0.30 26.41 12.10
CA SER A 65 1.11 26.53 11.71
C SER A 65 1.93 25.38 12.27
N THR A 66 1.77 25.06 13.56
CA THR A 66 2.47 23.95 14.21
C THR A 66 2.11 22.60 13.58
N ILE A 67 0.83 22.32 13.35
CA ILE A 67 0.38 21.02 12.83
C ILE A 67 0.81 20.82 11.37
N LYS A 68 0.93 21.92 10.60
CA LYS A 68 1.41 21.90 9.21
C LYS A 68 2.92 22.03 9.09
N ASP A 69 3.64 22.16 10.19
CA ASP A 69 5.10 22.21 10.15
C ASP A 69 5.65 20.83 9.74
N PRO A 70 6.54 20.74 8.75
CA PRO A 70 7.09 19.46 8.31
C PRO A 70 7.83 18.69 9.42
N SER A 71 8.48 19.39 10.35
CA SER A 71 9.13 18.72 11.48
C SER A 71 8.09 18.14 12.43
N PHE A 72 7.03 18.89 12.74
CA PHE A 72 5.91 18.37 13.55
C PHE A 72 5.26 17.14 12.91
N ILE A 73 4.96 17.18 11.61
CA ILE A 73 4.38 16.04 10.88
C ILE A 73 5.26 14.80 11.03
N ARG A 74 6.57 14.95 10.86
CA ARG A 74 7.53 13.85 11.01
C ARG A 74 7.60 13.32 12.44
N THR A 75 7.72 14.20 13.43
CA THR A 75 7.78 13.78 14.84
C THR A 75 6.48 13.10 15.25
N HIS A 76 5.33 13.61 14.79
CA HIS A 76 4.02 12.99 15.01
C HIS A 76 3.93 11.61 14.38
N LEU A 77 4.38 11.44 13.13
CA LEU A 77 4.45 10.13 12.48
C LEU A 77 5.28 9.14 13.31
N THR A 78 6.50 9.51 13.73
CA THR A 78 7.33 8.64 14.57
C THR A 78 6.65 8.30 15.90
N HIS A 79 6.00 9.29 16.53
CA HIS A 79 5.25 9.07 17.76
C HIS A 79 4.07 8.11 17.55
N THR A 80 3.31 8.26 16.46
CA THR A 80 2.19 7.38 16.10
C THR A 80 2.65 5.95 15.82
N LEU A 81 3.74 5.77 15.07
CA LEU A 81 4.31 4.44 14.81
C LEU A 81 4.71 3.76 16.12
N ASN A 82 5.47 4.45 16.98
CA ASN A 82 5.88 3.91 18.28
C ASN A 82 4.69 3.61 19.20
N PHE A 83 3.68 4.48 19.21
CA PHE A 83 2.46 4.27 19.99
C PHE A 83 1.68 3.05 19.51
N ASN A 84 1.56 2.87 18.19
CA ASN A 84 0.89 1.72 17.60
C ASN A 84 1.64 0.42 17.94
N ASP A 85 2.97 0.42 17.86
CA ASP A 85 3.81 -0.73 18.20
C ASP A 85 3.65 -1.14 19.67
N GLN A 86 3.58 -0.16 20.58
CA GLN A 86 3.40 -0.42 22.02
C GLN A 86 2.00 -0.93 22.37
N ASN A 87 0.96 -0.49 21.65
CA ASN A 87 -0.44 -0.82 21.96
C ASN A 87 -1.04 -1.89 21.03
N ALA A 88 -0.25 -2.41 20.08
CA ALA A 88 -0.70 -3.35 19.04
C ALA A 88 -1.91 -2.85 18.23
N THR A 89 -1.99 -1.54 17.95
CA THR A 89 -3.10 -0.89 17.22
C THR A 89 -2.78 -0.67 15.75
N HIS A 90 -2.35 -1.73 15.07
CA HIS A 90 -1.98 -1.68 13.66
C HIS A 90 -3.20 -1.78 12.75
N LEU A 91 -3.09 -1.21 11.54
CA LEU A 91 -4.14 -1.26 10.55
C LEU A 91 -3.68 -2.00 9.29
N LEU A 92 -4.65 -2.63 8.62
CA LEU A 92 -4.52 -3.17 7.28
C LEU A 92 -5.35 -2.31 6.33
N LEU A 93 -4.76 -1.92 5.20
CA LEU A 93 -5.47 -1.38 4.06
C LEU A 93 -5.89 -2.53 3.16
N LEU A 94 -7.19 -2.75 3.04
CA LEU A 94 -7.79 -3.67 2.09
C LEU A 94 -8.36 -2.89 0.91
N HIS A 95 -8.01 -3.34 -0.29
CA HIS A 95 -8.68 -2.95 -1.52
C HIS A 95 -9.06 -4.21 -2.31
N ALA A 96 -10.33 -4.30 -2.66
CA ALA A 96 -10.91 -5.41 -3.40
C ALA A 96 -11.67 -4.88 -4.61
N VAL A 97 -11.55 -5.55 -5.75
CA VAL A 97 -12.23 -5.20 -7.00
C VAL A 97 -13.18 -6.31 -7.38
N PHE A 98 -14.46 -6.01 -7.46
CA PHE A 98 -15.51 -6.96 -7.83
C PHE A 98 -15.94 -6.76 -9.28
N SER A 99 -15.90 -7.83 -10.07
CA SER A 99 -16.16 -7.78 -11.51
C SER A 99 -16.83 -9.07 -12.01
N GLU A 100 -17.38 -9.04 -13.22
CA GLU A 100 -17.95 -10.21 -13.90
C GLU A 100 -16.93 -10.83 -14.87
N GLY A 101 -16.73 -12.15 -14.77
CA GLY A 101 -15.85 -12.92 -15.66
C GLY A 101 -14.69 -13.60 -14.94
N THR A 102 -13.89 -14.37 -15.70
CA THR A 102 -12.72 -15.09 -15.20
C THR A 102 -11.46 -14.24 -15.35
N SER A 103 -10.66 -14.12 -14.28
CA SER A 103 -9.29 -13.58 -14.39
C SER A 103 -8.35 -14.65 -14.93
N CYS A 104 -7.53 -14.31 -15.93
CA CYS A 104 -6.40 -15.14 -16.30
C CYS A 104 -5.23 -14.91 -15.30
N PRO A 105 -4.60 -15.98 -14.78
CA PRO A 105 -3.54 -15.86 -13.77
C PRO A 105 -2.22 -15.26 -14.26
N PHE A 106 -2.02 -15.07 -15.58
CA PHE A 106 -0.74 -14.59 -16.15
C PHE A 106 -0.89 -13.54 -17.27
N GLY A 107 -1.89 -12.66 -17.18
CA GLY A 107 -2.09 -11.60 -18.17
C GLY A 107 -2.64 -10.34 -17.55
N ARG A 108 -2.68 -9.24 -18.33
CA ARG A 108 -3.40 -8.03 -17.94
C ARG A 108 -4.80 -8.41 -17.51
N VAL A 109 -5.14 -8.10 -16.26
CA VAL A 109 -6.46 -8.35 -15.72
C VAL A 109 -7.45 -7.51 -16.52
N HIS A 110 -8.18 -8.16 -17.42
CA HIS A 110 -9.28 -7.53 -18.13
C HIS A 110 -10.49 -7.54 -17.22
N ILE A 111 -10.78 -6.41 -16.60
CA ILE A 111 -11.94 -6.22 -15.74
C ILE A 111 -13.15 -5.95 -16.65
N LYS A 112 -14.11 -6.87 -16.66
CA LYS A 112 -15.44 -6.70 -17.30
C LYS A 112 -16.54 -6.73 -16.24
N GLY A 113 -17.65 -6.04 -16.48
CA GLY A 113 -18.78 -6.02 -15.53
C GLY A 113 -18.39 -5.54 -14.13
N PHE A 114 -17.63 -4.45 -14.05
CA PHE A 114 -17.19 -3.85 -12.79
C PHE A 114 -18.39 -3.49 -11.90
N LYS A 115 -18.38 -3.95 -10.65
CA LYS A 115 -19.46 -3.76 -9.67
C LYS A 115 -19.07 -2.79 -8.58
N GLU A 116 -17.98 -3.10 -7.87
CA GLU A 116 -17.55 -2.37 -6.68
C GLU A 116 -16.03 -2.35 -6.54
N ASP A 117 -15.49 -1.24 -5.99
CA ASP A 117 -14.08 -1.00 -5.66
C ASP A 117 -13.89 -0.45 -4.22
N PRO A 118 -14.27 -1.20 -3.16
CA PRO A 118 -14.13 -0.70 -1.80
C PRO A 118 -12.67 -0.61 -1.35
N TYR A 119 -12.35 0.51 -0.71
CA TYR A 119 -11.16 0.69 0.12
C TYR A 119 -11.59 0.66 1.59
N SER A 120 -10.96 -0.16 2.41
CA SER A 120 -11.28 -0.29 3.83
C SER A 120 -10.03 -0.37 4.68
N LEU A 121 -10.10 0.25 5.85
CA LEU A 121 -9.13 0.02 6.92
C LEU A 121 -9.71 -1.01 7.88
N LEU A 122 -8.89 -2.00 8.23
CA LEU A 122 -9.19 -3.03 9.20
C LEU A 122 -8.18 -2.92 10.34
N TYR A 123 -8.58 -3.27 11.56
CA TYR A 123 -7.59 -3.51 12.61
C TYR A 123 -6.83 -4.80 12.32
N ASP A 124 -5.51 -4.80 12.48
CA ASP A 124 -4.69 -6.02 12.46
C ASP A 124 -4.81 -6.78 13.79
N ASN A 125 -6.05 -7.10 14.19
CA ASN A 125 -6.36 -7.91 15.37
C ASN A 125 -6.88 -9.28 14.94
N ASN A 126 -7.08 -10.20 15.87
CA ASN A 126 -7.51 -11.56 15.54
C ASN A 126 -8.72 -11.64 14.60
N ALA A 127 -9.66 -10.68 14.61
CA ALA A 127 -10.86 -10.70 13.80
C ALA A 127 -10.75 -9.93 12.47
N ALA A 128 -9.65 -9.20 12.22
CA ALA A 128 -9.54 -8.25 11.11
C ALA A 128 -10.74 -7.29 11.03
N SER A 129 -11.24 -6.84 12.19
CA SER A 129 -12.49 -6.08 12.29
C SER A 129 -12.38 -4.74 11.56
N GLN A 130 -13.44 -4.34 10.85
CA GLN A 130 -13.47 -3.08 10.10
C GLN A 130 -13.28 -1.88 11.04
N TYR A 131 -12.24 -1.08 10.76
CA TYR A 131 -11.97 0.19 11.42
C TYR A 131 -12.78 1.31 10.76
N SER A 132 -12.69 1.42 9.43
CA SER A 132 -13.44 2.39 8.65
C SER A 132 -13.47 2.05 7.17
N LYS A 133 -14.56 2.39 6.48
CA LYS A 133 -14.56 2.49 5.01
C LYS A 133 -13.87 3.79 4.59
N ILE A 134 -13.08 3.73 3.52
CA ILE A 134 -12.39 4.90 2.98
C ILE A 134 -13.17 5.43 1.77
N GLU A 135 -13.46 6.73 1.80
CA GLU A 135 -14.01 7.43 0.64
C GLU A 135 -12.92 7.66 -0.40
N PHE A 136 -13.16 7.14 -1.61
CA PHE A 136 -12.29 7.36 -2.76
C PHE A 136 -12.57 8.73 -3.41
N PRO A 137 -11.54 9.50 -3.84
CA PRO A 137 -11.75 10.82 -4.43
C PRO A 137 -12.54 10.76 -5.76
N ILE A 138 -13.75 11.34 -5.80
CA ILE A 138 -14.60 11.35 -7.02
C ILE A 138 -13.88 12.02 -8.20
N GLY A 139 -13.11 13.09 -7.95
CA GLY A 139 -12.33 13.77 -8.98
C GLY A 139 -11.27 12.90 -9.64
N LEU A 140 -10.77 11.86 -8.95
CA LEU A 140 -9.89 10.86 -9.56
C LEU A 140 -10.68 9.89 -10.44
N LYS A 141 -11.89 9.49 -10.03
CA LYS A 141 -12.76 8.58 -10.83
C LYS A 141 -13.02 9.10 -12.23
N GLN A 142 -13.18 10.41 -12.38
CA GLN A 142 -13.44 11.06 -13.67
C GLN A 142 -12.24 11.05 -14.63
N ARG A 143 -11.02 10.77 -14.14
CA ARG A 143 -9.78 10.83 -14.92
C ARG A 143 -9.23 9.44 -15.29
N MET A 144 -9.88 8.39 -14.82
CA MET A 144 -9.40 7.02 -14.97
C MET A 144 -9.57 6.52 -16.40
N GLU A 145 -8.55 5.81 -16.88
CA GLU A 145 -8.58 5.10 -18.15
C GLU A 145 -8.96 3.61 -17.95
N ASN A 146 -8.73 3.07 -16.75
CA ASN A 146 -9.16 1.72 -16.35
C ASN A 146 -10.31 1.75 -15.34
N PRO A 147 -10.97 0.61 -15.09
CA PRO A 147 -12.12 0.56 -14.19
C PRO A 147 -11.82 0.87 -12.72
N CYS A 148 -10.59 0.62 -12.26
CA CYS A 148 -10.17 0.88 -10.89
C CYS A 148 -8.69 1.30 -10.80
N PHE A 149 -8.33 2.02 -9.73
CA PHE A 149 -6.94 2.17 -9.33
C PHE A 149 -6.51 0.92 -8.55
N ARG A 150 -5.35 0.37 -8.86
CA ARG A 150 -4.69 -0.64 -8.04
C ARG A 150 -3.91 0.00 -6.91
N VAL A 151 -3.94 -0.60 -5.72
CA VAL A 151 -2.98 -0.27 -4.66
C VAL A 151 -1.64 -0.92 -5.00
N VAL A 152 -0.63 -0.11 -5.23
CA VAL A 152 0.75 -0.57 -5.50
C VAL A 152 1.48 -0.90 -4.21
N GLY A 153 1.25 -0.10 -3.17
CA GLY A 153 1.81 -0.29 -1.84
C GLY A 153 1.66 0.96 -0.98
N SER A 154 1.97 0.80 0.30
CA SER A 154 1.89 1.86 1.31
C SER A 154 3.27 2.18 1.90
N CYS A 155 3.44 3.42 2.36
CA CYS A 155 4.63 3.87 3.07
C CYS A 155 4.28 5.06 3.97
N ASN A 156 4.43 4.93 5.29
CA ASN A 156 4.23 6.01 6.27
C ASN A 156 2.87 6.74 6.12
N GLY A 157 1.81 5.97 5.84
CA GLY A 157 0.44 6.48 5.62
C GLY A 157 0.17 7.09 4.26
N LEU A 158 1.15 7.09 3.36
CA LEU A 158 0.93 7.32 1.95
C LEU A 158 0.62 6.00 1.25
N VAL A 159 -0.28 6.04 0.29
CA VAL A 159 -0.68 4.93 -0.57
C VAL A 159 -0.38 5.32 -2.01
N LEU A 160 0.39 4.49 -2.72
CA LEU A 160 0.57 4.65 -4.15
C LEU A 160 -0.51 3.89 -4.90
N LEU A 161 -1.22 4.62 -5.76
CA LEU A 161 -2.28 4.10 -6.62
C LEU A 161 -1.83 4.16 -8.07
N SER A 162 -2.17 3.11 -8.84
CA SER A 162 -1.86 3.02 -10.27
C SER A 162 -3.10 2.62 -11.07
N ASP A 163 -3.41 3.42 -12.07
CA ASP A 163 -4.46 3.14 -13.07
C ASP A 163 -3.87 2.22 -14.15
N ASP A 164 -3.56 0.96 -13.81
CA ASP A 164 -2.85 0.03 -14.73
C ASP A 164 -3.53 -1.35 -14.88
N LEU A 165 -4.77 -1.48 -14.41
CA LEU A 165 -5.56 -2.73 -14.47
C LEU A 165 -6.42 -2.84 -15.74
N GLY A 166 -5.76 -2.96 -16.89
CA GLY A 166 -6.44 -3.22 -18.17
C GLY A 166 -5.62 -2.79 -19.39
N CYS A 167 -5.68 -1.50 -19.72
CA CYS A 167 -4.94 -0.87 -20.80
C CYS A 167 -3.73 -0.08 -20.26
N TYR A 168 -2.87 0.36 -21.18
CA TYR A 168 -1.75 1.23 -20.83
C TYR A 168 -2.27 2.60 -20.41
N ALA A 169 -2.17 2.90 -19.12
CA ALA A 169 -2.45 4.21 -18.59
C ALA A 169 -1.32 4.69 -17.67
N TYR A 170 -1.36 5.99 -17.39
CA TYR A 170 -0.23 6.73 -16.83
C TYR A 170 -0.66 7.63 -15.66
N ASN A 171 -1.84 7.37 -15.10
CA ASN A 171 -2.35 8.07 -13.94
C ASN A 171 -1.81 7.36 -12.70
N PHE A 172 -0.82 7.98 -12.06
CA PHE A 172 -0.31 7.53 -10.77
C PHE A 172 -0.62 8.57 -9.71
N VAL A 173 -1.01 8.11 -8.53
CA VAL A 173 -1.45 9.00 -7.45
C VAL A 173 -0.80 8.57 -6.14
N ILE A 174 -0.22 9.54 -5.45
CA ILE A 174 0.18 9.38 -4.05
C ILE A 174 -0.95 9.95 -3.20
N TRP A 175 -1.56 9.10 -2.40
CA TRP A 175 -2.78 9.38 -1.66
C TRP A 175 -2.57 9.21 -0.16
N ASN A 176 -3.02 10.17 0.62
CA ASN A 176 -3.16 10.02 2.07
C ASN A 176 -4.65 10.03 2.43
N PRO A 177 -5.26 8.86 2.68
CA PRO A 177 -6.66 8.77 3.06
C PRO A 177 -6.97 9.38 4.43
N SER A 178 -6.01 9.38 5.37
CA SER A 178 -6.22 9.89 6.73
C SER A 178 -6.46 11.40 6.78
N ILE A 179 -5.87 12.16 5.85
CA ILE A 179 -6.08 13.62 5.73
C ILE A 179 -6.90 14.02 4.50
N ARG A 180 -7.45 13.04 3.77
CA ARG A 180 -8.20 13.24 2.51
C ARG A 180 -7.47 14.14 1.51
N LYS A 181 -6.21 13.83 1.24
CA LYS A 181 -5.39 14.53 0.24
C LYS A 181 -4.69 13.59 -0.71
N TYR A 182 -4.45 14.05 -1.93
CA TYR A 182 -3.65 13.30 -2.90
C TYR A 182 -2.82 14.21 -3.80
N VAL A 183 -1.82 13.62 -4.45
CA VAL A 183 -0.97 14.25 -5.48
C VAL A 183 -0.96 13.33 -6.70
N THR A 184 -1.38 13.86 -7.84
CA THR A 184 -1.28 13.16 -9.14
C THR A 184 0.11 13.40 -9.73
N LEU A 185 0.78 12.32 -10.12
CA LEU A 185 2.10 12.40 -10.73
C LEU A 185 1.99 12.82 -12.20
N PRO A 186 3.00 13.53 -12.74
CA PRO A 186 3.10 13.77 -14.18
C PRO A 186 3.30 12.44 -14.93
N LYS A 187 2.99 12.43 -16.22
CA LYS A 187 3.20 11.25 -17.07
C LYS A 187 4.69 10.86 -17.09
N PRO A 188 5.03 9.56 -16.99
CA PRO A 188 6.41 9.09 -17.04
C PRO A 188 6.96 9.22 -18.46
N PHE A 189 8.28 9.04 -18.60
CA PHE A 189 8.93 9.15 -19.90
C PHE A 189 8.55 7.98 -20.82
N VAL A 190 8.62 6.75 -20.30
CA VAL A 190 8.32 5.53 -21.07
C VAL A 190 6.82 5.30 -21.12
N ARG A 191 6.25 5.48 -22.32
CA ARG A 191 4.83 5.29 -22.64
C ARG A 191 4.66 4.49 -23.93
N PHE A 192 3.48 3.89 -24.10
CA PHE A 192 3.19 3.06 -25.27
C PHE A 192 3.36 3.84 -26.57
N SER A 193 2.86 5.09 -26.61
CA SER A 193 2.99 5.98 -27.77
C SER A 193 4.43 6.38 -28.11
N THR A 194 5.40 6.13 -27.22
CA THR A 194 6.80 6.53 -27.39
C THR A 194 7.74 5.35 -27.53
N HIS A 195 7.47 4.22 -26.88
CA HIS A 195 8.37 3.06 -26.80
C HIS A 195 7.70 1.74 -27.21
N GLY A 196 6.43 1.76 -27.62
CA GLY A 196 5.66 0.55 -27.92
C GLY A 196 5.30 -0.24 -26.67
N GLY A 197 5.13 -1.54 -26.83
CA GLY A 197 4.82 -2.49 -25.78
C GLY A 197 5.88 -2.53 -24.69
N TYR A 198 5.44 -2.49 -23.44
CA TYR A 198 6.29 -2.64 -22.26
C TYR A 198 5.53 -3.29 -21.11
N ASP A 199 6.28 -3.87 -20.18
CA ASP A 199 5.82 -4.22 -18.85
C ASP A 199 6.36 -3.22 -17.83
N ALA A 200 5.57 -2.86 -16.82
CA ALA A 200 6.02 -1.94 -15.78
C ALA A 200 5.55 -2.37 -14.39
N SER A 201 6.40 -2.13 -13.40
CA SER A 201 6.04 -2.20 -11.99
C SER A 201 6.47 -0.91 -11.28
N LEU A 202 5.70 -0.51 -10.27
CA LEU A 202 5.94 0.67 -9.47
C LEU A 202 6.18 0.26 -8.01
N GLY A 203 6.87 1.10 -7.26
CA GLY A 203 7.01 0.98 -5.82
C GLY A 203 7.13 2.35 -5.15
N LEU A 204 6.58 2.46 -3.95
CA LEU A 204 6.64 3.66 -3.12
C LEU A 204 7.59 3.43 -1.95
N GLY A 205 8.60 4.30 -1.81
CA GLY A 205 9.54 4.23 -0.70
C GLY A 205 9.87 5.60 -0.13
N TYR A 206 10.39 5.60 1.09
CA TYR A 206 10.86 6.79 1.78
C TYR A 206 12.39 6.86 1.74
N ASP A 207 12.90 7.93 1.15
CA ASP A 207 14.31 8.31 1.18
C ASP A 207 14.60 9.03 2.51
N ALA A 208 15.16 8.31 3.47
CA ALA A 208 15.55 8.87 4.75
C ALA A 208 16.73 9.86 4.68
N ILE A 209 17.57 9.76 3.63
CA ILE A 209 18.74 10.64 3.43
C ILE A 209 18.25 12.00 2.91
N GLY A 210 17.43 11.98 1.87
CA GLY A 210 16.85 13.16 1.23
C GLY A 210 15.61 13.70 1.93
N ASN A 211 15.07 12.98 2.93
CA ASN A 211 13.76 13.25 3.55
C ASN A 211 12.65 13.44 2.50
N ASP A 212 12.55 12.49 1.57
CA ASP A 212 11.65 12.57 0.44
C ASP A 212 10.90 11.25 0.28
N TYR A 213 9.69 11.32 -0.26
CA TYR A 213 9.01 10.11 -0.74
C TYR A 213 9.28 9.98 -2.23
N LYS A 214 9.63 8.79 -2.67
CA LYS A 214 9.92 8.54 -4.07
C LYS A 214 9.09 7.39 -4.61
N VAL A 215 8.72 7.51 -5.87
CA VAL A 215 8.11 6.42 -6.63
C VAL A 215 9.13 5.93 -7.62
N VAL A 216 9.51 4.67 -7.51
CA VAL A 216 10.40 4.01 -8.47
C VAL A 216 9.54 3.23 -9.43
N ARG A 217 9.74 3.45 -10.72
CA ARG A 217 9.08 2.72 -11.81
C ARG A 217 10.13 1.96 -12.60
N LEU A 218 10.00 0.63 -12.63
CA LEU A 218 10.80 -0.24 -13.49
C LEU A 218 9.97 -0.57 -14.73
N THR A 219 10.58 -0.49 -15.91
CA THR A 219 9.89 -0.70 -17.18
C THR A 219 10.72 -1.56 -18.12
N THR A 220 10.23 -2.76 -18.41
CA THR A 220 10.80 -3.71 -19.37
C THR A 220 10.23 -3.46 -20.75
N LEU A 221 11.04 -3.07 -21.72
CA LEU A 221 10.60 -2.83 -23.10
C LEU A 221 10.43 -4.16 -23.84
N LEU A 222 9.24 -4.41 -24.41
CA LEU A 222 8.89 -5.68 -25.07
C LEU A 222 9.08 -5.64 -26.58
N ASP A 223 8.85 -4.48 -27.21
CA ASP A 223 8.89 -4.32 -28.68
C ASP A 223 10.27 -3.89 -29.20
N GLN A 224 11.36 -4.35 -28.56
CA GLN A 224 12.73 -4.03 -28.98
C GLN A 224 13.28 -5.07 -29.97
N PRO A 225 14.12 -4.68 -30.95
CA PRO A 225 14.72 -5.61 -31.90
C PRO A 225 15.83 -6.48 -31.29
N ASP A 226 16.33 -6.11 -30.10
CA ASP A 226 17.42 -6.80 -29.42
C ASP A 226 17.00 -8.19 -28.92
N LYS A 227 18.00 -9.10 -28.83
CA LYS A 227 17.79 -10.47 -28.35
C LYS A 227 17.21 -10.54 -26.93
N TYR A 228 17.50 -9.53 -26.09
CA TYR A 228 17.08 -9.48 -24.70
C TYR A 228 16.35 -8.16 -24.38
N PRO A 229 15.23 -8.20 -23.64
CA PRO A 229 14.52 -6.98 -23.25
C PRO A 229 15.38 -6.05 -22.40
N THR A 230 15.25 -4.75 -22.63
CA THR A 230 15.90 -3.71 -21.80
C THR A 230 14.96 -3.28 -20.68
N THR A 231 15.46 -3.27 -19.45
CA THR A 231 14.74 -2.72 -18.29
C THR A 231 15.29 -1.34 -17.90
N LEU A 232 14.39 -0.37 -17.82
CA LEU A 232 14.67 1.01 -17.44
C LEU A 232 14.07 1.33 -16.07
N ALA A 233 14.84 1.98 -15.21
CA ALA A 233 14.38 2.56 -13.97
C ALA A 233 14.15 4.08 -14.13
N GLN A 234 13.03 4.57 -13.60
CA GLN A 234 12.73 5.99 -13.47
C GLN A 234 12.27 6.29 -12.04
N VAL A 235 12.74 7.38 -11.45
CA VAL A 235 12.41 7.75 -10.07
C VAL A 235 11.68 9.09 -10.05
N TYR A 236 10.48 9.14 -9.48
CA TYR A 236 9.76 10.37 -9.18
C TYR A 236 10.10 10.82 -7.76
N SER A 237 10.41 12.11 -7.61
CA SER A 237 10.62 12.74 -6.30
C SER A 237 9.38 13.53 -5.91
N LEU A 238 8.82 13.22 -4.74
CA LEU A 238 7.65 13.93 -4.21
C LEU A 238 8.01 15.39 -3.92
N ALA A 239 9.17 15.64 -3.31
CA ALA A 239 9.67 16.98 -3.00
C ALA A 239 9.90 17.83 -4.25
N LYS A 240 10.44 17.25 -5.33
CA LYS A 240 10.69 17.96 -6.60
C LYS A 240 9.45 18.07 -7.50
N GLY A 241 8.48 17.17 -7.33
CA GLY A 241 7.27 17.13 -8.16
C GLY A 241 7.50 16.64 -9.59
N CYS A 242 8.60 15.95 -9.87
CA CYS A 242 8.95 15.49 -11.22
C CYS A 242 9.66 14.12 -11.24
N TRP A 243 9.60 13.48 -12.41
CA TRP A 243 10.41 12.31 -12.73
C TRP A 243 11.85 12.71 -13.02
N GLY A 244 12.80 11.94 -12.52
CA GLY A 244 14.21 12.02 -12.86
C GLY A 244 14.55 11.35 -14.19
N SER A 245 15.84 11.34 -14.50
CA SER A 245 16.38 10.70 -15.70
C SER A 245 16.19 9.19 -15.70
N LEU A 246 16.03 8.62 -16.89
CA LEU A 246 16.02 7.18 -17.08
C LEU A 246 17.40 6.60 -16.84
N ARG A 247 17.43 5.41 -16.24
CA ARG A 247 18.64 4.62 -16.01
C ARG A 247 18.39 3.20 -16.50
N ALA A 248 19.29 2.65 -17.31
CA ALA A 248 19.23 1.24 -17.65
C ALA A 248 19.68 0.40 -16.44
N LEU A 249 18.93 -0.64 -16.13
CA LEU A 249 19.39 -1.70 -15.22
C LEU A 249 20.23 -2.72 -16.01
N PRO A 250 21.07 -3.52 -15.34
CA PRO A 250 21.65 -4.69 -15.96
C PRO A 250 20.58 -5.60 -16.57
N PRO A 251 20.94 -6.46 -17.55
CA PRO A 251 19.99 -7.33 -18.23
C PRO A 251 19.09 -8.09 -17.25
N CYS A 252 17.82 -7.72 -17.27
CA CYS A 252 16.76 -8.32 -16.48
C CYS A 252 15.40 -7.96 -17.10
N VAL A 253 14.39 -8.74 -16.73
CA VAL A 253 12.98 -8.53 -17.04
C VAL A 253 12.27 -8.43 -15.72
N VAL A 254 11.60 -7.32 -15.48
CA VAL A 254 10.65 -7.16 -14.38
C VAL A 254 9.25 -7.31 -14.97
N PRO A 255 8.52 -8.40 -14.65
CA PRO A 255 7.17 -8.59 -15.16
C PRO A 255 6.23 -7.46 -14.70
N GLY A 256 5.21 -7.16 -15.53
CA GLY A 256 4.25 -6.11 -15.23
C GLY A 256 3.43 -6.38 -13.97
N SER A 257 3.11 -5.32 -13.23
CA SER A 257 2.24 -5.37 -12.04
C SER A 257 2.69 -6.31 -10.91
N VAL A 258 3.94 -6.79 -10.93
CA VAL A 258 4.53 -7.59 -9.84
C VAL A 258 4.48 -6.80 -8.54
N VAL A 259 3.99 -7.45 -7.49
CA VAL A 259 3.94 -6.90 -6.13
C VAL A 259 5.37 -6.69 -5.63
N GLN A 260 5.64 -5.46 -5.21
CA GLN A 260 6.90 -5.06 -4.61
C GLN A 260 6.77 -4.96 -3.10
N THR A 261 7.89 -5.00 -2.38
CA THR A 261 7.92 -4.67 -0.95
C THR A 261 9.02 -3.66 -0.63
N PHE A 262 8.70 -2.73 0.29
CA PHE A 262 9.63 -1.72 0.78
C PHE A 262 10.16 -2.10 2.17
N VAL A 263 11.44 -2.46 2.24
CA VAL A 263 12.10 -2.90 3.48
C VAL A 263 13.48 -2.26 3.58
N ASN A 264 13.84 -1.76 4.76
CA ASN A 264 15.16 -1.19 5.05
C ASN A 264 15.65 -0.18 4.00
N GLY A 265 14.78 0.75 3.59
CA GLY A 265 15.13 1.82 2.64
C GLY A 265 15.19 1.40 1.17
N ALA A 266 14.91 0.14 0.85
CA ALA A 266 14.94 -0.37 -0.52
C ALA A 266 13.62 -1.01 -0.94
N LEU A 267 13.28 -0.84 -2.22
CA LEU A 267 12.17 -1.51 -2.88
C LEU A 267 12.66 -2.81 -3.53
N HIS A 268 11.89 -3.88 -3.41
CA HIS A 268 12.26 -5.22 -3.85
C HIS A 268 11.26 -5.76 -4.87
N TRP A 269 11.75 -6.18 -6.04
CA TRP A 269 10.96 -6.82 -7.08
C TRP A 269 11.53 -8.17 -7.45
N LEU A 270 10.67 -9.09 -7.85
CA LEU A 270 11.11 -10.29 -8.56
C LEU A 270 11.47 -9.90 -10.00
N ALA A 271 12.60 -10.42 -10.46
CA ALA A 271 13.09 -10.23 -11.81
C ALA A 271 13.55 -11.55 -12.39
N LEU A 272 13.55 -11.60 -13.72
CA LEU A 272 13.99 -12.72 -14.52
C LEU A 272 15.19 -12.30 -15.37
N ARG A 273 16.15 -13.19 -15.53
CA ARG A 273 17.27 -13.04 -16.47
C ARG A 273 17.28 -14.24 -17.39
N TRP A 274 17.24 -13.96 -18.69
CA TRP A 274 17.42 -14.99 -19.70
C TRP A 274 18.88 -15.48 -19.68
N MET A 275 19.03 -16.79 -19.54
CA MET A 275 20.27 -17.51 -19.83
C MET A 275 20.08 -18.24 -21.17
N ASP A 276 21.12 -18.86 -21.72
CA ASP A 276 21.05 -19.47 -23.06
C ASP A 276 19.97 -20.56 -23.18
N ASP A 277 19.74 -21.34 -22.12
CA ASP A 277 18.85 -22.50 -22.09
C ASP A 277 17.73 -22.44 -21.02
N HIS A 278 17.77 -21.49 -20.09
CA HIS A 278 16.79 -21.35 -19.02
C HIS A 278 16.65 -19.89 -18.55
N PHE A 279 15.72 -19.65 -17.61
CA PHE A 279 15.61 -18.37 -16.93
C PHE A 279 16.08 -18.48 -15.50
N ASN A 280 16.89 -17.52 -15.07
CA ASN A 280 17.22 -17.34 -13.66
C ASN A 280 16.29 -16.31 -13.03
N CYS A 281 15.74 -16.63 -11.85
CA CYS A 281 14.91 -15.70 -11.08
C CYS A 281 15.68 -15.19 -9.86
N PHE A 282 15.58 -13.89 -9.60
CA PHE A 282 16.28 -13.20 -8.53
C PHE A 282 15.47 -11.99 -8.05
N VAL A 283 15.92 -11.35 -6.98
CA VAL A 283 15.30 -10.13 -6.47
C VAL A 283 16.15 -8.93 -6.86
N VAL A 284 15.55 -7.95 -7.53
CA VAL A 284 16.12 -6.61 -7.70
C VAL A 284 15.76 -5.80 -6.47
N ALA A 285 16.77 -5.35 -5.72
CA ALA A 285 16.61 -4.40 -4.63
C ALA A 285 17.12 -3.02 -5.08
N PHE A 286 16.24 -2.02 -5.06
CA PHE A 286 16.56 -0.63 -5.40
C PHE A 286 16.55 0.22 -4.13
N ASP A 287 17.71 0.69 -3.71
CA ASP A 287 17.84 1.64 -2.60
C ASP A 287 17.28 3.00 -3.03
N VAL A 288 16.27 3.49 -2.32
CA VAL A 288 15.54 4.70 -2.70
C VAL A 288 16.33 5.98 -2.37
N GLY A 289 17.21 5.93 -1.36
CA GLY A 289 18.01 7.06 -0.95
C GLY A 289 19.23 7.27 -1.85
N ASN A 290 19.99 6.20 -2.06
CA ASN A 290 21.18 6.21 -2.91
C ASN A 290 20.85 6.08 -4.40
N GLU A 291 19.61 5.69 -4.73
CA GLU A 291 19.15 5.39 -6.09
C GLU A 291 20.06 4.36 -6.80
N SER A 292 20.47 3.34 -6.05
CA SER A 292 21.36 2.26 -6.48
C SER A 292 20.63 0.93 -6.48
N TYR A 293 20.98 0.04 -7.39
CA TYR A 293 20.43 -1.31 -7.45
C TYR A 293 21.41 -2.34 -6.88
N ARG A 294 20.88 -3.46 -6.41
CA ARG A 294 21.62 -4.70 -6.14
C ARG A 294 20.74 -5.91 -6.41
N GLU A 295 21.39 -7.05 -6.61
CA GLU A 295 20.72 -8.33 -6.84
C GLU A 295 20.79 -9.17 -5.57
N LEU A 296 19.66 -9.77 -5.17
CA LEU A 296 19.61 -10.77 -4.11
C LEU A 296 19.19 -12.10 -4.71
N ILE A 297 19.93 -13.14 -4.38
CA ILE A 297 19.69 -14.49 -4.89
C ILE A 297 18.55 -15.13 -4.07
N LEU A 298 17.68 -15.87 -4.77
CA LEU A 298 16.61 -16.66 -4.16
C LEU A 298 17.17 -17.90 -3.41
N PRO A 299 16.39 -18.57 -2.55
CA PRO A 299 16.85 -19.77 -1.85
C PRO A 299 17.37 -20.84 -2.84
N LYS A 300 18.51 -21.49 -2.57
CA LYS A 300 19.13 -22.45 -3.51
C LYS A 300 18.29 -23.66 -3.88
N SER A 301 17.37 -24.07 -3.02
CA SER A 301 16.42 -25.17 -3.29
C SER A 301 15.18 -24.70 -4.04
N PHE A 302 15.15 -23.45 -4.50
CA PHE A 302 14.09 -22.93 -5.36
C PHE A 302 14.26 -23.48 -6.77
N GLU A 303 13.19 -24.06 -7.31
CA GLU A 303 13.13 -24.60 -8.66
C GLU A 303 12.15 -23.73 -9.49
N PRO A 304 12.65 -22.79 -10.31
CA PRO A 304 11.80 -21.84 -11.04
C PRO A 304 10.79 -22.54 -11.95
N GLU A 305 11.19 -23.64 -12.59
CA GLU A 305 10.40 -24.40 -13.56
C GLU A 305 9.11 -25.00 -12.98
N ARG A 306 9.04 -25.17 -11.66
CA ARG A 306 7.86 -25.72 -10.97
C ARG A 306 6.96 -24.67 -10.35
N SER A 307 7.35 -23.40 -10.44
CA SER A 307 6.61 -22.28 -9.85
C SER A 307 5.47 -21.83 -10.76
N LEU A 308 4.26 -21.76 -10.19
CA LEU A 308 3.14 -21.06 -10.79
C LEU A 308 3.26 -19.58 -10.50
N GLU A 309 3.42 -19.22 -9.22
CA GLU A 309 3.33 -17.83 -8.79
C GLU A 309 4.39 -17.55 -7.73
N LEU A 310 4.96 -16.36 -7.80
CA LEU A 310 5.94 -15.84 -6.86
C LEU A 310 5.47 -14.48 -6.37
N ARG A 311 5.51 -14.29 -5.05
CA ARG A 311 5.18 -13.00 -4.44
C ARG A 311 6.17 -12.67 -3.33
N LEU A 312 6.65 -11.42 -3.34
CA LEU A 312 7.41 -10.85 -2.23
C LEU A 312 6.48 -10.08 -1.29
N CYS A 313 6.81 -10.10 -0.01
CA CYS A 313 6.27 -9.20 0.99
C CYS A 313 7.33 -8.91 2.06
N ASP A 314 7.07 -7.94 2.93
CA ASP A 314 7.86 -7.79 4.15
C ASP A 314 7.64 -8.99 5.09
N SER A 315 8.68 -9.37 5.83
CA SER A 315 8.55 -10.36 6.91
C SER A 315 7.62 -9.84 8.00
N GLY A 316 7.02 -10.72 8.81
CA GLY A 316 6.11 -10.30 9.89
C GLY A 316 6.71 -9.32 10.91
N ASP A 317 8.04 -9.35 11.09
CA ASP A 317 8.78 -8.40 11.92
C ASP A 317 9.26 -7.13 11.16
N ARG A 318 9.02 -7.09 9.85
CA ARG A 318 9.36 -6.02 8.89
C ARG A 318 10.83 -5.67 8.77
N LYS A 319 11.72 -6.53 9.28
CA LYS A 319 13.17 -6.32 9.25
C LYS A 319 13.81 -6.91 8.00
N SER A 320 13.07 -7.72 7.25
CA SER A 320 13.56 -8.41 6.07
C SER A 320 12.42 -8.71 5.10
N ILE A 321 12.69 -9.55 4.10
CA ILE A 321 11.75 -9.94 3.07
C ILE A 321 11.33 -11.41 3.24
N ALA A 322 10.10 -11.68 2.81
CA ALA A 322 9.55 -13.00 2.67
C ALA A 322 9.19 -13.28 1.22
N LEU A 323 9.18 -14.56 0.86
CA LEU A 323 8.86 -15.06 -0.47
C LEU A 323 7.81 -16.16 -0.35
N PHE A 324 6.68 -15.95 -1.00
CA PHE A 324 5.65 -16.95 -1.21
C PHE A 324 5.84 -17.57 -2.58
N VAL A 325 5.97 -18.90 -2.61
CA VAL A 325 6.19 -19.66 -3.84
C VAL A 325 5.06 -20.68 -3.98
N ARG A 326 4.20 -20.46 -4.95
CA ARG A 326 3.16 -21.42 -5.29
C ARG A 326 3.67 -22.34 -6.38
N CYS A 327 3.67 -23.64 -6.13
CA CYS A 327 4.20 -24.66 -7.03
C CYS A 327 3.12 -25.60 -7.54
N LYS A 328 3.30 -26.11 -8.77
CA LYS A 328 2.52 -27.22 -9.33
C LYS A 328 3.43 -28.22 -10.01
N SER A 329 3.39 -29.45 -9.52
CA SER A 329 3.97 -30.65 -10.13
C SER A 329 2.84 -31.62 -10.49
N GLU A 330 3.09 -32.55 -11.41
CA GLU A 330 2.13 -33.47 -12.06
C GLU A 330 1.07 -34.10 -11.13
N SER A 331 1.38 -34.27 -9.83
CA SER A 331 0.44 -34.78 -8.82
C SER A 331 0.37 -33.96 -7.52
N ARG A 332 1.10 -32.85 -7.38
CA ARG A 332 1.20 -32.07 -6.14
C ARG A 332 1.23 -30.58 -6.40
N CYS A 333 0.30 -29.85 -5.81
CA CYS A 333 0.39 -28.40 -5.64
C CYS A 333 0.83 -28.14 -4.19
N PHE A 334 1.69 -27.14 -3.95
CA PHE A 334 1.94 -26.63 -2.60
C PHE A 334 2.30 -25.13 -2.62
N LEU A 335 2.14 -24.47 -1.47
CA LEU A 335 2.63 -23.12 -1.20
C LEU A 335 3.81 -23.22 -0.23
N ASP A 336 4.98 -22.85 -0.70
CA ASP A 336 6.21 -22.69 0.05
C ASP A 336 6.27 -21.25 0.63
N ILE A 337 6.54 -21.13 1.93
CA ILE A 337 6.73 -19.82 2.58
C ILE A 337 8.18 -19.73 3.07
N TRP A 338 8.91 -18.77 2.51
CA TRP A 338 10.32 -18.51 2.82
C TRP A 338 10.46 -17.15 3.49
N VAL A 339 11.40 -17.05 4.45
CA VAL A 339 11.80 -15.78 5.06
C VAL A 339 13.32 -15.68 5.07
N MET A 340 13.83 -14.52 4.71
CA MET A 340 15.25 -14.20 4.85
C MET A 340 15.49 -13.72 6.29
N LYS A 341 16.09 -14.55 7.14
CA LYS A 341 16.25 -14.20 8.57
C LYS A 341 17.16 -13.00 8.82
N GLU A 342 18.21 -12.87 8.00
CA GLU A 342 19.16 -11.77 8.06
C GLU A 342 19.11 -11.02 6.74
N TYR A 343 18.69 -9.76 6.79
CA TYR A 343 18.48 -8.96 5.58
C TYR A 343 19.74 -8.89 4.72
N CYS A 344 19.58 -9.19 3.43
CA CYS A 344 20.63 -9.28 2.41
C CYS A 344 21.67 -10.38 2.59
N GLN A 345 21.44 -11.31 3.51
CA GLN A 345 22.27 -12.50 3.65
C GLN A 345 21.61 -13.69 2.96
N GLU A 346 22.09 -14.04 1.76
CA GLU A 346 21.55 -15.15 0.93
C GLU A 346 21.41 -16.45 1.73
N LYS A 347 22.44 -16.80 2.51
CA LYS A 347 22.47 -18.04 3.31
C LYS A 347 21.42 -18.07 4.44
N SER A 348 20.76 -16.95 4.72
CA SER A 348 19.78 -16.83 5.81
C SER A 348 18.34 -17.16 5.37
N TRP A 349 18.11 -17.36 4.06
CA TRP A 349 16.83 -17.85 3.57
C TRP A 349 16.44 -19.16 4.25
N THR A 350 15.31 -19.14 4.95
CA THR A 350 14.78 -20.29 5.68
C THR A 350 13.35 -20.55 5.24
N LYS A 351 13.04 -21.81 4.93
CA LYS A 351 11.67 -22.24 4.67
C LYS A 351 10.93 -22.35 6.00
N LEU A 352 9.88 -21.56 6.18
CA LEU A 352 9.04 -21.59 7.39
C LEU A 352 8.02 -22.73 7.32
N MET A 353 7.36 -22.91 6.17
CA MET A 353 6.38 -23.96 6.00
C MET A 353 6.18 -24.38 4.54
N ILE A 354 5.60 -25.57 4.38
CA ILE A 354 5.01 -26.06 3.15
C ILE A 354 3.53 -26.28 3.43
N LEU A 355 2.68 -25.58 2.70
CA LEU A 355 1.24 -25.73 2.77
C LEU A 355 0.77 -26.54 1.56
N THR A 356 0.22 -27.72 1.79
CA THR A 356 -0.43 -28.53 0.75
C THR A 356 -1.93 -28.25 0.72
N PRO A 357 -2.60 -28.40 -0.45
CA PRO A 357 -4.04 -28.27 -0.54
C PRO A 357 -4.74 -29.20 0.45
N GLN A 358 -5.78 -28.70 1.09
CA GLN A 358 -6.62 -29.44 2.02
C GLN A 358 -8.01 -29.63 1.41
N GLY A 359 -8.68 -30.73 1.74
CA GLY A 359 -10.05 -31.00 1.30
C GLY A 359 -10.20 -31.51 -0.15
N PRO A 360 -11.45 -31.74 -0.60
CA PRO A 360 -11.75 -32.41 -1.86
C PRO A 360 -11.37 -31.61 -3.10
N ASN A 361 -11.47 -30.28 -3.06
CA ASN A 361 -11.19 -29.41 -4.21
C ASN A 361 -9.70 -29.23 -4.49
N ARG A 362 -8.82 -29.52 -3.51
CA ARG A 362 -7.35 -29.41 -3.63
C ARG A 362 -6.84 -28.09 -4.26
N SER A 363 -7.58 -26.99 -4.12
CA SER A 363 -7.14 -25.66 -4.53
C SER A 363 -6.14 -25.09 -3.53
N LEU A 364 -5.20 -24.26 -4.03
CA LEU A 364 -4.18 -23.63 -3.19
C LEU A 364 -4.51 -22.16 -3.02
N PRO A 365 -4.53 -21.65 -1.79
CA PRO A 365 -4.76 -20.24 -1.59
C PRO A 365 -3.57 -19.41 -2.10
N GLU A 366 -3.87 -18.18 -2.56
CA GLU A 366 -2.87 -17.17 -2.87
C GLU A 366 -2.46 -16.46 -1.58
N ALA A 367 -1.16 -16.42 -1.29
CA ALA A 367 -0.66 -15.70 -0.13
C ALA A 367 -0.46 -14.22 -0.46
N LEU A 368 -0.95 -13.32 0.40
CA LEU A 368 -0.89 -11.88 0.15
C LEU A 368 0.25 -11.21 0.94
N ILE A 369 0.20 -11.26 2.27
CA ILE A 369 1.13 -10.57 3.18
C ILE A 369 1.28 -11.31 4.52
N PHE A 370 2.35 -10.99 5.24
CA PHE A 370 2.41 -11.23 6.69
C PHE A 370 1.64 -10.16 7.47
N ARG A 371 0.99 -10.61 8.54
CA ARG A 371 0.41 -9.77 9.58
C ARG A 371 1.47 -9.48 10.64
N ARG A 372 1.25 -8.46 11.47
CA ARG A 372 2.16 -8.18 12.59
C ARG A 372 2.15 -9.26 13.68
N THR A 373 1.08 -10.05 13.73
CA THR A 373 1.00 -11.24 14.60
C THR A 373 1.92 -12.38 14.13
N GLY A 374 2.47 -12.30 12.92
CA GLY A 374 3.24 -13.39 12.28
C GLY A 374 2.37 -14.37 11.50
N GLU A 375 1.04 -14.24 11.56
CA GLU A 375 0.11 -14.97 10.69
C GLU A 375 0.20 -14.46 9.24
N VAL A 376 -0.28 -15.25 8.28
CA VAL A 376 -0.26 -14.90 6.85
C VAL A 376 -1.69 -14.70 6.36
N VAL A 377 -1.97 -13.58 5.70
CA VAL A 377 -3.24 -13.37 5.00
C VAL A 377 -3.20 -14.08 3.66
N LEU A 378 -4.20 -14.92 3.41
CA LEU A 378 -4.36 -15.65 2.16
C LEU A 378 -5.74 -15.39 1.54
N VAL A 379 -5.87 -15.59 0.23
CA VAL A 379 -7.14 -15.61 -0.50
C VAL A 379 -7.39 -17.01 -1.03
N LEU A 380 -8.52 -17.59 -0.69
CA LEU A 380 -8.93 -18.90 -1.22
C LEU A 380 -9.30 -18.75 -2.71
N GLU A 381 -8.82 -19.63 -3.58
CA GLU A 381 -9.11 -19.53 -5.02
C GLU A 381 -10.58 -19.70 -5.37
N ASP A 382 -11.23 -20.70 -4.76
CA ASP A 382 -12.58 -21.10 -5.15
C ASP A 382 -13.61 -20.08 -4.68
N SER A 383 -13.52 -19.63 -3.42
CA SER A 383 -14.50 -18.72 -2.81
C SER A 383 -14.09 -17.24 -2.88
N ARG A 384 -12.80 -16.96 -3.17
CA ARG A 384 -12.19 -15.62 -3.03
C ARG A 384 -12.29 -15.04 -1.62
N GLU A 385 -12.53 -15.86 -0.60
CA GLU A 385 -12.55 -15.40 0.80
C GLU A 385 -11.14 -15.23 1.36
N LEU A 386 -10.96 -14.22 2.21
CA LEU A 386 -9.74 -13.99 2.95
C LEU A 386 -9.71 -14.86 4.20
N VAL A 387 -8.58 -15.52 4.41
CA VAL A 387 -8.29 -16.31 5.60
C VAL A 387 -6.96 -15.88 6.21
N SER A 388 -6.85 -15.96 7.53
CA SER A 388 -5.58 -15.85 8.25
C SER A 388 -5.04 -17.24 8.52
N LEU A 389 -3.78 -17.49 8.20
CA LEU A 389 -3.07 -18.74 8.49
C LEU A 389 -2.10 -18.51 9.64
N ASP A 390 -2.32 -19.21 10.74
CA ASP A 390 -1.31 -19.37 11.78
C ASP A 390 -0.28 -20.41 11.31
N ILE A 391 0.96 -19.98 11.07
CA ILE A 391 2.05 -20.82 10.58
C ILE A 391 2.41 -21.93 11.59
N VAL A 392 2.28 -21.65 12.89
CA VAL A 392 2.68 -22.57 13.96
C VAL A 392 1.66 -23.69 14.10
N SER A 393 0.38 -23.33 14.26
CA SER A 393 -0.70 -24.32 14.41
C SER A 393 -1.21 -24.90 13.09
N LYS A 394 -0.85 -24.26 11.96
CA LYS A 394 -1.33 -24.58 10.60
C LYS A 394 -2.85 -24.49 10.47
N GLN A 395 -3.50 -23.71 11.34
CA GLN A 395 -4.93 -23.50 11.31
C GLN A 395 -5.31 -22.28 10.49
N PHE A 396 -6.42 -22.41 9.78
CA PHE A 396 -7.02 -21.30 9.05
C PHE A 396 -8.12 -20.66 9.87
N LYS A 397 -8.17 -19.34 9.83
CA LYS A 397 -9.26 -18.55 10.38
C LYS A 397 -9.90 -17.74 9.25
N ASN A 398 -11.20 -17.96 9.03
CA ASN A 398 -11.96 -17.14 8.09
C ASN A 398 -12.10 -15.71 8.64
N LEU A 399 -11.80 -14.72 7.81
CA LEU A 399 -11.92 -13.30 8.16
C LEU A 399 -13.31 -12.72 7.84
N GLY A 400 -14.17 -13.46 7.13
CA GLY A 400 -15.51 -13.01 6.72
C GLY A 400 -15.47 -11.91 5.66
N ILE A 401 -14.38 -11.83 4.90
CA ILE A 401 -14.10 -10.78 3.91
C ILE A 401 -13.88 -11.44 2.55
N SER A 402 -14.54 -10.94 1.52
CA SER A 402 -14.27 -11.35 0.14
C SER A 402 -13.18 -10.47 -0.47
N GLY A 403 -12.19 -11.09 -1.12
CA GLY A 403 -11.10 -10.43 -1.81
C GLY A 403 -11.47 -9.92 -3.20
N GLY A 404 -12.65 -10.28 -3.72
CA GLY A 404 -13.04 -9.98 -5.08
C GLY A 404 -12.12 -10.65 -6.12
N GLN A 405 -12.11 -10.10 -7.33
CA GLN A 405 -11.29 -10.59 -8.43
C GLN A 405 -9.85 -10.10 -8.36
N VAL A 406 -9.64 -8.87 -7.88
CA VAL A 406 -8.32 -8.31 -7.58
C VAL A 406 -8.33 -7.91 -6.11
N CYS A 407 -7.38 -8.45 -5.35
CA CYS A 407 -7.24 -8.18 -3.93
C CYS A 407 -5.84 -7.65 -3.63
N SER A 408 -5.76 -6.55 -2.89
CA SER A 408 -4.53 -6.07 -2.28
C SER A 408 -4.77 -5.82 -0.80
N VAL A 409 -3.88 -6.35 0.02
CA VAL A 409 -3.81 -6.08 1.45
C VAL A 409 -2.42 -5.53 1.73
N ASP A 410 -2.34 -4.43 2.46
CA ASP A 410 -1.09 -3.82 2.88
C ASP A 410 -1.19 -3.38 4.35
N LEU A 411 -0.06 -3.32 5.05
CA LEU A 411 0.00 -2.67 6.35
C LEU A 411 -0.18 -1.16 6.13
N TYR A 412 -0.91 -0.51 7.03
CA TYR A 412 -1.19 0.91 6.93
C TYR A 412 -1.05 1.62 8.27
N ASP A 413 -0.46 2.81 8.23
CA ASP A 413 -0.31 3.68 9.38
C ASP A 413 -1.01 5.01 9.05
N GLU A 414 -1.91 5.49 9.90
CA GLU A 414 -2.45 6.83 9.68
C GLU A 414 -1.33 7.87 9.83
N SER A 415 -1.29 8.90 8.98
CA SER A 415 -0.29 9.98 9.10
C SER A 415 -0.80 11.35 8.68
N LEU A 416 -0.06 12.41 9.06
CA LEU A 416 -0.27 13.79 8.61
C LEU A 416 0.51 14.15 7.33
N VAL A 417 1.18 13.18 6.69
CA VAL A 417 2.04 13.43 5.52
C VAL A 417 1.21 14.02 4.37
N LEU A 418 1.74 15.02 3.65
CA LEU A 418 1.06 15.88 2.66
C LEU A 418 0.20 17.02 3.22
N LEU A 419 0.05 17.15 4.55
CA LEU A 419 -0.79 18.20 5.12
C LEU A 419 -0.20 19.62 4.92
N ASP A 420 1.12 19.72 5.00
CA ASP A 420 1.97 20.88 4.72
C ASP A 420 2.01 21.26 3.24
N ARG A 421 1.79 20.27 2.36
CA ARG A 421 1.92 20.40 0.92
C ARG A 421 0.77 21.20 0.28
N LYS A 422 1.12 22.13 -0.61
CA LYS A 422 0.20 23.10 -1.24
C LYS A 422 -0.41 22.62 -2.56
N ASP A 423 0.35 21.85 -3.34
CA ASP A 423 -0.05 21.22 -4.60
C ASP A 423 -0.84 19.90 -4.39
N ALA A 424 -0.95 19.43 -3.15
CA ALA A 424 -1.83 18.32 -2.81
C ALA A 424 -3.30 18.77 -2.84
N VAL A 425 -4.12 18.01 -3.58
CA VAL A 425 -5.56 18.26 -3.72
C VAL A 425 -6.30 17.65 -2.55
N SER A 426 -7.14 18.45 -1.87
CA SER A 426 -8.09 17.98 -0.85
C SER A 426 -9.42 17.56 -1.48
N TYR A 427 -10.14 16.62 -0.87
CA TYR A 427 -11.46 16.17 -1.33
C TYR A 427 -12.44 15.88 -0.18
#